data_AF-A0A1J7JR46-F1
#
_entry.id   AF-A0A1J7JR46-F1
#
_cell.length_a   1.000
_cell.length_b   1.000
_cell.length_c   1.000
_cell.angle_alpha   90.00
_cell.angle_beta   90.00
_cell.angle_gamma   90.00
#
_symmetry.space_group_name_H-M   'P 1'
#
loop_
_entity.id
_entity.type
_entity.pdbx_description
1 polymer ?
#
loop_
_entity_poly.entity_id
_entity_poly.type
_entity_poly.pdbx_seq_one_letter_code
_entity_poly.pdbx_strand_id
1 'polypeptide(L)'
;MAQPVPHQSTDRRRVKVYELRNNDWFDRGTGFCTAAFVPVEGGPKEPRVIVESEDQPERLLLETRICKEDGFQKQQGMKRPILVPWGVF
;
A
#
# COMPACT_ATOMS: atom_id res chain seq x y z
N MET A 1 -39.49 3.81 -6.97
CA MET A 1 -38.24 4.03 -7.72
C MET A 1 -37.10 4.07 -6.72
N ALA A 2 -36.24 3.05 -6.65
CA ALA A 2 -35.08 3.05 -5.76
C ALA A 2 -33.89 3.65 -6.53
N GLN A 3 -33.27 4.70 -5.99
CA GLN A 3 -32.07 5.29 -6.56
C GLN A 3 -30.92 4.28 -6.46
N PRO A 4 -30.07 4.12 -7.50
CA PRO A 4 -28.87 3.33 -7.40
C PRO A 4 -27.94 3.99 -6.37
N VAL A 5 -27.75 3.32 -5.24
CA VAL A 5 -26.76 3.71 -4.23
C VAL A 5 -25.41 3.69 -4.93
N PRO A 6 -24.62 4.78 -4.90
CA PRO A 6 -23.27 4.74 -5.44
C PRO A 6 -22.55 3.59 -4.74
N HIS A 7 -22.03 2.65 -5.53
CA HIS A 7 -21.18 1.57 -5.05
C HIS A 7 -19.99 2.24 -4.39
N GLN A 8 -20.09 2.44 -3.08
CA GLN A 8 -19.00 2.85 -2.21
C GLN A 8 -17.77 2.05 -2.64
N SER A 9 -16.72 2.75 -3.06
CA SER A 9 -15.50 2.18 -3.63
C SER A 9 -14.87 1.18 -2.65
N THR A 10 -15.34 -0.07 -2.66
CA THR A 10 -14.93 -1.16 -1.78
C THR A 10 -13.54 -1.70 -2.11
N ASP A 11 -12.92 -1.21 -3.18
CA ASP A 11 -11.55 -1.56 -3.59
C ASP A 11 -10.45 -0.94 -2.71
N ARG A 12 -10.74 0.14 -1.97
CA ARG A 12 -9.75 0.79 -1.11
C ARG A 12 -9.56 0.02 0.20
N ARG A 13 -8.54 -0.82 0.25
CA ARG A 13 -8.21 -1.61 1.44
C ARG A 13 -7.54 -0.73 2.49
N ARG A 14 -8.17 -0.56 3.66
CA ARG A 14 -7.58 0.15 4.81
C ARG A 14 -6.44 -0.68 5.42
N VAL A 15 -5.23 -0.15 5.41
CA VAL A 15 -3.99 -0.79 5.88
C VAL A 15 -3.28 0.08 6.91
N LYS A 16 -2.39 -0.54 7.67
CA LYS A 16 -1.47 0.11 8.62
C LYS A 16 -0.06 -0.04 8.07
N VAL A 17 0.69 1.05 7.94
CA VAL A 17 2.04 1.06 7.37
C VAL A 17 3.05 1.12 8.50
N TYR A 18 4.00 0.19 8.51
CA TYR A 18 5.12 0.20 9.43
C TYR A 18 6.43 0.28 8.66
N GLU A 19 7.41 0.96 9.25
CA GLU A 19 8.76 1.06 8.74
C GLU A 19 9.72 0.40 9.73
N LEU A 20 10.58 -0.50 9.23
CA LEU A 20 11.62 -1.11 10.05
C LEU A 20 12.83 -0.18 10.08
N ARG A 21 13.22 0.30 11.26
CA ARG A 21 14.45 1.11 11.45
C ARG A 21 15.19 0.59 12.66
N ASN A 22 16.48 0.31 12.53
CA ASN A 22 17.32 -0.18 13.64
C ASN A 22 16.70 -1.37 14.39
N ASN A 23 16.08 -2.31 13.65
CA ASN A 23 15.37 -3.48 14.19
C ASN A 23 14.07 -3.18 14.98
N ASP A 24 13.60 -1.93 14.98
CA ASP A 24 12.34 -1.50 15.58
C ASP A 24 11.31 -1.14 14.50
N TRP A 25 10.04 -1.43 14.79
CA TRP A 25 8.92 -1.11 13.90
C TRP A 25 8.29 0.23 14.28
N PHE A 26 8.31 1.17 13.33
CA PHE A 26 7.72 2.51 13.49
C PHE A 26 6.39 2.60 12.75
N ASP A 27 5.31 2.97 13.44
CA ASP A 27 4.01 3.23 12.81
C ASP A 27 4.08 4.52 11.97
N ARG A 28 3.93 4.38 10.65
CA ARG A 28 3.85 5.51 9.71
C ARG A 28 2.45 6.09 9.65
N GLY A 29 1.43 5.31 9.98
CA GLY A 29 0.03 5.69 9.97
C GLY A 29 -0.90 4.63 9.39
N THR A 30 -2.21 4.94 9.41
CA THR A 30 -3.25 4.15 8.76
C THR A 30 -3.67 4.84 7.46
N GLY A 31 -3.92 4.07 6.41
CA GLY A 31 -4.26 4.62 5.11
C GLY A 31 -4.98 3.64 4.20
N PHE A 32 -5.25 4.06 2.98
CA PHE A 32 -5.90 3.26 1.96
C PHE A 32 -4.90 2.80 0.91
N CYS A 33 -4.79 1.48 0.73
CA CYS A 33 -3.88 0.85 -0.21
C CYS A 33 -4.52 0.75 -1.60
N THR A 34 -3.77 1.16 -2.61
CA THR A 34 -4.07 1.02 -4.03
C THR A 34 -2.85 0.43 -4.75
N ALA A 35 -3.09 -0.47 -5.70
CA ALA A 35 -2.05 -0.95 -6.61
C ALA A 35 -2.33 -0.39 -8.01
N ALA A 36 -1.32 0.18 -8.67
CA ALA A 36 -1.49 0.83 -9.97
C ALA A 36 -0.23 0.73 -10.84
N PHE A 37 -0.40 0.83 -12.15
CA PHE A 37 0.70 1.02 -13.11
C PHE A 37 0.93 2.52 -13.31
N VAL A 38 2.01 3.05 -12.75
CA VAL A 38 2.36 4.47 -12.80
C VAL A 38 3.27 4.75 -14.00
N PRO A 39 2.98 5.76 -14.83
CA PRO A 39 3.84 6.14 -15.94
C PRO A 39 5.18 6.69 -15.41
N VAL A 40 6.27 6.30 -16.07
CA VAL A 40 7.64 6.78 -15.78
C VAL A 40 8.18 7.41 -17.06
N GLU A 41 8.89 8.53 -16.95
CA GLU A 41 9.44 9.22 -18.12
C GLU A 41 10.42 8.32 -18.89
N GLY A 42 10.22 8.24 -20.21
CA GLY A 42 11.09 7.47 -21.10
C GLY A 42 10.96 5.95 -21.01
N GLY A 43 9.95 5.42 -20.30
CA GLY A 43 9.81 3.98 -20.08
C GLY A 43 8.36 3.45 -20.05
N PRO A 44 8.20 2.13 -19.94
CA PRO A 44 6.90 1.51 -19.70
C PRO A 44 6.38 1.88 -18.29
N LYS A 45 5.06 1.78 -18.10
CA LYS A 45 4.45 1.99 -16.78
C LYS A 45 4.97 0.95 -15.79
N GLU A 46 5.25 1.38 -14.57
CA GLU A 46 5.77 0.51 -13.51
C GLU A 46 4.68 0.17 -12.47
N PRO A 47 4.57 -1.08 -12.01
CA PRO A 47 3.63 -1.44 -10.96
C PRO A 47 4.09 -0.87 -9.61
N ARG A 48 3.17 -0.21 -8.91
CA ARG A 48 3.38 0.40 -7.59
C ARG A 48 2.29 0.02 -6.61
N VAL A 49 2.67 -0.10 -5.34
CA VAL A 49 1.77 -0.05 -4.18
C VAL A 49 1.84 1.35 -3.59
N ILE A 50 0.69 1.99 -3.46
CA ILE A 50 0.54 3.33 -2.92
C ILE A 50 -0.41 3.26 -1.73
N VAL A 51 -0.03 3.89 -0.62
CA VAL A 51 -0.88 4.03 0.56
C VAL A 51 -1.02 5.51 0.89
N GLU A 52 -2.24 6.02 0.70
CA GLU A 52 -2.62 7.40 1.04
C GLU A 52 -3.12 7.43 2.50
N SER A 53 -2.74 8.45 3.28
CA SER A 53 -3.17 8.58 4.67
C SER A 53 -4.69 8.78 4.77
N GLU A 54 -5.31 8.17 5.78
CA GLU A 54 -6.75 8.35 6.02
C GLU A 54 -7.11 9.73 6.60
N ASP A 55 -6.19 10.33 7.36
CA ASP A 55 -6.39 11.62 8.03
C ASP A 55 -5.94 12.81 7.15
N GLN A 56 -4.97 12.58 6.27
CA GLN A 56 -4.36 13.61 5.41
C GLN A 56 -4.25 13.08 3.97
N PRO A 57 -5.28 13.28 3.11
CA PRO A 57 -5.31 12.67 1.78
C PRO A 57 -4.12 12.99 0.88
N GLU A 58 -3.48 14.15 1.05
CA GLU A 58 -2.28 14.53 0.28
C GLU A 58 -0.99 13.87 0.77
N ARG A 59 -1.02 13.21 1.92
CA ARG A 59 0.14 12.55 2.52
C ARG A 59 0.19 11.09 2.12
N LEU A 60 1.26 10.73 1.40
CA LEU A 60 1.60 9.33 1.13
C LEU A 60 2.31 8.71 2.34
N LEU A 61 1.75 7.61 2.85
CA LEU A 61 2.36 6.80 3.90
C LEU A 61 3.40 5.84 3.33
N LEU A 62 3.13 5.28 2.16
CA LEU A 62 4.02 4.39 1.41
C LEU A 62 3.81 4.61 -0.09
N GLU A 63 4.91 4.63 -0.83
CA GLU A 63 4.92 4.43 -2.27
C GLU A 63 6.11 3.54 -2.59
N THR A 64 5.86 2.36 -3.14
CA THR A 64 6.92 1.42 -3.51
C THR A 64 6.64 0.79 -4.85
N ARG A 65 7.69 0.61 -5.64
CA ARG A 65 7.66 -0.23 -6.83
C ARG A 65 7.52 -1.69 -6.41
N ILE A 66 6.86 -2.48 -7.26
CA ILE A 66 6.83 -3.93 -7.16
C ILE A 66 7.82 -4.49 -8.19
N CYS A 67 8.82 -5.21 -7.73
CA CYS A 67 9.80 -5.92 -8.54
C CYS A 67 9.59 -7.43 -8.42
N LYS A 68 10.05 -8.20 -9.42
CA LYS A 68 9.91 -9.67 -9.41
C LYS A 68 10.75 -10.30 -8.30
N GLU A 69 11.85 -9.63 -7.96
CA GLU A 69 12.82 -10.04 -6.95
C GLU A 69 12.34 -9.72 -5.53
N ASP A 70 11.25 -8.96 -5.37
CA ASP A 70 10.70 -8.60 -4.07
C ASP A 70 10.17 -9.85 -3.36
N GLY A 71 10.75 -10.14 -2.19
CA GLY A 71 10.18 -11.09 -1.25
C GLY A 71 9.01 -10.47 -0.53
N PHE A 72 7.78 -10.88 -0.83
CA PHE A 72 6.60 -10.53 -0.05
C PHE A 72 6.17 -11.73 0.80
N GLN A 73 6.11 -11.53 2.11
CA GLN A 73 5.70 -12.58 3.04
C GLN A 73 4.46 -12.16 3.83
N LYS A 74 3.49 -13.07 3.89
CA LYS A 74 2.38 -12.97 4.84
C LYS A 74 2.86 -13.44 6.21
N GLN A 75 2.89 -12.52 7.18
CA GLN A 75 3.23 -12.90 8.55
C GLN A 75 2.14 -13.83 9.14
N GLN A 76 2.54 -15.00 9.64
CA GLN A 76 1.63 -15.95 10.26
C GLN A 76 1.07 -15.39 11.58
N GLY A 77 -0.18 -15.73 11.90
CA GLY A 77 -0.86 -15.28 13.12
C GLY A 77 -1.59 -13.93 13.02
N MET A 78 -1.41 -13.16 11.93
CA MET A 78 -2.19 -11.93 11.70
C MET A 78 -3.43 -12.19 10.84
N LYS A 79 -4.58 -11.70 11.31
CA LYS A 79 -5.87 -11.77 10.59
C LYS A 79 -5.89 -10.92 9.31
N ARG A 80 -4.97 -9.96 9.16
CA ARG A 80 -4.84 -9.10 7.98
C ARG A 80 -3.48 -9.36 7.31
N PRO A 81 -3.42 -9.54 5.98
CA PRO A 81 -2.15 -9.77 5.30
C PRO A 81 -1.27 -8.52 5.43
N ILE A 82 -0.18 -8.63 6.18
CA ILE A 82 0.93 -7.68 6.10
C ILE A 82 1.71 -8.05 4.84
N LEU A 83 2.02 -7.06 4.03
CA LEU A 83 2.98 -7.19 2.94
C LEU A 83 4.26 -6.51 3.41
N VAL A 84 5.27 -7.28 3.79
CA VAL A 84 6.62 -6.77 4.09
C VAL A 84 7.42 -6.89 2.79
N PRO A 85 7.77 -5.80 2.10
CA PRO A 85 8.79 -5.86 1.05
C PRO A 85 10.14 -6.13 1.73
N TRP A 86 10.76 -7.27 1.44
CA TRP A 86 12.07 -7.64 2.00
C TRP A 86 13.27 -6.98 1.29
N GLY A 87 13.05 -6.05 0.36
CA GLY A 87 14.10 -5.63 -0.57
C GLY A 87 14.35 -4.13 -0.66
N VAL A 88 14.83 -3.48 0.40
CA VAL A 88 15.77 -2.33 0.35
C VAL A 88 16.56 -2.26 1.68
N PHE A 89 17.44 -3.22 1.95
CA PHE A 89 18.52 -3.09 2.94
C PHE A 89 19.78 -3.77 2.41
#